data_AF-A0A353C8V3-F1
#
_entry.id   AF-A0A353C8V3-F1
#
_cell.length_a   1.000
_cell.length_b   1.000
_cell.length_c   1.000
_cell.angle_alpha   90.00
_cell.angle_beta   90.00
_cell.angle_gamma   90.00
#
_symmetry.space_group_name_H-M   'P 1'
#
loop_
_entity.id
_entity.type
_entity.pdbx_description
1 polymer ?
#
loop_
_entity_poly.entity_id
_entity_poly.type
_entity_poly.pdbx_seq_one_letter_code
_entity_poly.pdbx_strand_id
1 'polypeptide(L)'
;MRNDANIVEIASPRGVVAAIIPSTNPTSTAIFKIIIAIKSRNTIVLSPHPSAASCIRETTRVMRDAAIKHGLPADAIYCIENPTIEGTEALMKHRKTAVILATGGIGLVRAAYSSGKPAFGVGPGNVPVFIERSANVSKAVADILTGTCFDNGTICASEQSVVVDRPIEQAVRDAFRSQGGHFLSPTEADSVARVLLTDQRTLNPAIVGRSAEHIAGLSGITIPPGTRCLIADCVGVGRDFPWSIEKLSPTLAFFVAEGVTAGAERCQEILQFGGMGHTAGMHTNDRDAAIRFGEKMPASRVIINSPTTHGAIGLTTDLAPSMTLGCGSWGGNVTSDNVSPIHLMDIKRVAFETKPVNRPLKNDPVSFDHLEMPRGSVRRTVKREEIASIVDKFLSSRIGNTKPESTTAKSVLAEAEPSPVKTIIHELRPQSLTENGSEKTPVDFVSENDVRAAMEKGEKIFIHAKTILTPSARDLGEEKEIFART
;
A
#
# COMPACT_ATOMS: atom_id res chain seq x y z
N MET A 1 -11.46 28.14 -13.40
CA MET A 1 -12.34 28.82 -12.43
C MET A 1 -13.66 28.08 -12.46
N ARG A 2 -14.02 27.44 -11.35
CA ARG A 2 -15.39 26.92 -11.16
C ARG A 2 -16.14 27.95 -10.34
N ASN A 3 -17.31 28.35 -10.79
CA ASN A 3 -18.10 29.41 -10.19
C ASN A 3 -19.44 28.82 -9.73
N ASP A 4 -19.50 28.41 -8.46
CA ASP A 4 -20.77 28.16 -7.79
C ASP A 4 -21.17 29.49 -7.13
N ALA A 5 -22.45 29.84 -7.07
CA ALA A 5 -22.92 31.22 -6.79
C ALA A 5 -22.32 31.92 -5.54
N ASN A 6 -21.79 31.17 -4.57
CA ASN A 6 -21.17 31.69 -3.35
C ASN A 6 -19.69 31.27 -3.15
N ILE A 7 -19.11 30.49 -4.05
CA ILE A 7 -17.70 30.04 -3.97
C ILE A 7 -17.07 30.07 -5.37
N VAL A 8 -15.94 30.78 -5.47
CA VAL A 8 -15.06 30.74 -6.64
C VAL A 8 -13.82 29.92 -6.33
N GLU A 9 -13.56 28.90 -7.14
CA GLU A 9 -12.34 28.09 -7.05
C GLU A 9 -11.28 28.53 -8.07
N ILE A 10 -10.09 28.84 -7.57
CA ILE A 10 -8.93 29.31 -8.35
C ILE A 10 -7.78 28.32 -8.17
N ALA A 11 -7.28 27.78 -9.28
CA ALA A 11 -6.11 26.91 -9.29
C ALA A 11 -4.82 27.72 -9.05
N SER A 12 -4.01 27.28 -8.10
CA SER A 12 -2.70 27.86 -7.77
C SER A 12 -1.62 26.79 -7.92
N PRO A 13 -0.54 27.02 -8.69
CA PRO A 13 0.58 26.07 -8.73
C PRO A 13 1.22 25.94 -7.35
N ARG A 14 1.73 24.76 -7.02
CA ARG A 14 2.47 24.53 -5.77
C ARG A 14 3.83 25.26 -5.78
N GLY A 15 4.52 25.30 -6.92
CA GLY A 15 5.83 25.93 -7.08
C GLY A 15 6.83 25.02 -7.78
N VAL A 16 7.98 24.75 -7.14
CA VAL A 16 9.02 23.85 -7.68
C VAL A 16 8.73 22.41 -7.27
N VAL A 17 8.56 21.52 -8.25
CA VAL A 17 8.39 20.07 -8.07
C VAL A 17 9.76 19.39 -8.07
N ALA A 18 10.11 18.69 -6.99
CA ALA A 18 11.23 17.76 -6.97
C ALA A 18 10.75 16.39 -7.45
N ALA A 19 11.24 15.94 -8.60
CA ALA A 19 10.78 14.71 -9.25
C ALA A 19 11.87 13.64 -9.21
N ILE A 20 11.69 12.61 -8.39
CA ILE A 20 12.63 11.48 -8.35
C ILE A 20 12.23 10.46 -9.41
N ILE A 21 13.18 10.01 -10.22
CA ILE A 21 12.93 9.19 -11.42
C ILE A 21 13.58 7.81 -11.24
N PRO A 22 12.82 6.70 -11.38
CA PRO A 22 13.35 5.35 -11.20
C PRO A 22 14.18 4.90 -12.42
N SER A 23 14.95 3.83 -12.24
CA SER A 23 15.69 3.17 -13.33
C SER A 23 14.82 2.27 -14.22
N THR A 24 13.70 1.77 -13.70
CA THR A 24 12.80 0.85 -14.42
C THR A 24 11.99 1.56 -15.50
N ASN A 25 11.49 2.75 -15.21
CA ASN A 25 10.67 3.56 -16.13
C ASN A 25 11.28 4.96 -16.36
N PRO A 26 12.54 5.06 -16.80
CA PRO A 26 13.30 6.30 -16.67
C PRO A 26 12.76 7.42 -17.56
N THR A 27 12.59 7.14 -18.86
CA THR A 27 12.18 8.13 -19.86
C THR A 27 10.69 8.42 -19.77
N SER A 28 9.86 7.38 -19.65
CA SER A 28 8.39 7.51 -19.54
C SER A 28 7.97 8.26 -18.28
N THR A 29 8.60 8.01 -17.13
CA THR A 29 8.32 8.75 -15.89
C THR A 29 8.76 10.20 -15.98
N ALA A 30 9.93 10.48 -16.60
CA ALA A 30 10.38 11.85 -16.83
C ALA A 30 9.40 12.62 -17.71
N ILE A 31 8.98 12.05 -18.85
CA ILE A 31 7.98 12.65 -19.75
C ILE A 31 6.68 12.92 -18.99
N PHE A 32 6.14 11.91 -18.32
CA PHE A 32 4.90 12.03 -17.56
C PHE A 32 4.97 13.15 -16.51
N LYS A 33 6.00 13.15 -15.65
CA LYS A 33 6.14 14.14 -14.57
C LYS A 33 6.34 15.55 -15.11
N ILE A 34 7.11 15.72 -16.18
CA ILE A 34 7.28 17.02 -16.84
C ILE A 34 5.92 17.52 -17.36
N ILE A 35 5.17 16.69 -18.09
CA ILE A 35 3.87 17.07 -18.65
C ILE A 35 2.91 17.53 -17.54
N ILE A 36 2.75 16.73 -16.47
CA ILE A 36 1.79 17.07 -15.42
C ILE A 36 2.21 18.29 -14.60
N ALA A 37 3.51 18.51 -14.39
CA ALA A 37 4.04 19.67 -13.69
C ALA A 37 3.85 20.96 -14.51
N ILE A 38 4.22 20.95 -15.79
CA ILE A 38 4.05 22.11 -16.66
C ILE A 38 2.55 22.40 -16.87
N LYS A 39 1.71 21.38 -17.07
CA LYS A 39 0.26 21.56 -17.23
C LYS A 39 -0.39 22.23 -16.00
N SER A 40 0.14 21.96 -14.82
CA SER A 40 -0.28 22.59 -13.55
C SER A 40 0.46 23.88 -13.22
N ARG A 41 1.25 24.43 -14.16
CA ARG A 41 2.03 25.68 -14.06
C ARG A 41 3.13 25.66 -13.00
N ASN A 42 3.70 24.50 -12.73
CA ASN A 42 4.85 24.33 -11.87
C ASN A 42 6.14 24.31 -12.69
N THR A 43 7.28 24.60 -12.03
CA THR A 43 8.59 24.22 -12.55
C THR A 43 9.00 22.88 -11.95
N ILE A 44 9.93 22.18 -12.58
CA ILE A 44 10.32 20.82 -12.18
C ILE A 44 11.83 20.62 -12.23
N VAL A 45 12.35 19.98 -11.18
CA VAL A 45 13.74 19.54 -11.06
C VAL A 45 13.75 18.02 -10.90
N LEU A 46 14.33 17.32 -11.87
CA LEU A 46 14.43 15.87 -11.90
C LEU A 46 15.70 15.41 -11.19
N SER A 47 15.56 14.43 -10.29
CA SER A 47 16.67 13.65 -9.74
C SER A 47 16.65 12.25 -10.35
N PRO A 48 17.60 11.93 -11.25
CA PRO A 48 17.63 10.65 -11.93
C PRO A 48 18.25 9.55 -11.07
N HIS A 49 17.77 8.31 -11.22
CA HIS A 49 18.52 7.14 -10.75
C HIS A 49 19.88 7.07 -11.46
N PRO A 50 21.00 6.84 -10.74
CA PRO A 50 22.34 6.86 -11.35
C PRO A 50 22.51 5.94 -12.56
N SER A 51 21.97 4.72 -12.51
CA SER A 51 22.05 3.77 -13.63
C SER A 51 21.28 4.18 -14.89
N ALA A 52 20.40 5.18 -14.80
CA ALA A 52 19.58 5.68 -15.91
C ALA A 52 19.80 7.18 -16.18
N ALA A 53 20.84 7.79 -15.59
CA ALA A 53 21.05 9.23 -15.63
C ALA A 53 21.12 9.79 -17.07
N SER A 54 21.83 9.11 -17.96
CA SER A 54 22.02 9.56 -19.35
C SER A 54 20.70 9.64 -20.13
N CYS A 55 19.85 8.61 -20.07
CA CYS A 55 18.59 8.62 -20.82
C CYS A 55 17.56 9.58 -20.21
N ILE A 56 17.55 9.75 -18.89
CA ILE A 56 16.68 10.73 -18.20
C ILE A 56 17.10 12.16 -18.56
N ARG A 57 18.41 12.44 -18.59
CA ARG A 57 18.94 13.75 -18.97
C ARG A 57 18.61 14.08 -20.42
N GLU A 58 18.79 13.13 -21.33
CA GLU A 58 18.44 13.34 -22.75
C GLU A 58 16.93 13.56 -22.93
N THR A 59 16.10 12.77 -22.25
CA THR A 59 14.64 12.98 -22.24
C THR A 59 14.27 14.37 -21.73
N THR A 60 14.91 14.81 -20.64
CA THR A 60 14.71 16.15 -20.07
C THR A 60 15.10 17.23 -21.08
N ARG A 61 16.24 17.08 -21.75
CA ARG A 61 16.70 18.01 -22.78
C ARG A 61 15.69 18.11 -23.92
N VAL A 62 15.25 16.99 -24.49
CA VAL A 62 14.27 16.95 -25.59
C VAL A 62 12.96 17.63 -25.19
N MET A 63 12.42 17.30 -24.02
CA MET A 63 11.18 17.90 -23.50
C MET A 63 11.32 19.41 -23.25
N ARG A 64 12.43 19.83 -22.65
CA ARG A 64 12.74 21.24 -22.39
C ARG A 64 12.89 22.04 -23.68
N ASP A 65 13.68 21.56 -24.62
CA ASP A 65 13.97 22.26 -25.87
C ASP A 65 12.69 22.42 -26.71
N ALA A 66 11.80 21.41 -26.70
CA ALA A 66 10.47 21.52 -27.31
C ALA A 66 9.60 22.57 -26.60
N ALA A 67 9.57 22.58 -25.26
CA ALA A 67 8.77 23.51 -24.50
C ALA A 67 9.24 24.99 -24.65
N ILE A 68 10.55 25.23 -24.72
CA ILE A 68 11.13 26.56 -24.96
C ILE A 68 10.67 27.13 -26.29
N LYS A 69 10.64 26.31 -27.35
CA LYS A 69 10.13 26.73 -28.68
C LYS A 69 8.68 27.21 -28.65
N HIS A 70 7.92 26.79 -27.64
CA HIS A 70 6.53 27.20 -27.40
C HIS A 70 6.38 28.22 -26.27
N GLY A 71 7.47 28.89 -25.86
CA GLY A 71 7.44 30.01 -24.92
C GLY A 71 7.59 29.66 -23.44
N LEU A 72 7.93 28.40 -23.11
CA LEU A 72 8.26 28.05 -21.73
C LEU A 72 9.63 28.65 -21.35
N PRO A 73 9.80 29.23 -20.15
CA PRO A 73 11.12 29.65 -19.65
C PRO A 73 12.12 28.50 -19.64
N ALA A 74 13.37 28.77 -20.03
CA ALA A 74 14.39 27.74 -20.23
C ALA A 74 14.78 26.99 -18.95
N ASP A 75 14.59 27.63 -17.79
CA ASP A 75 14.86 27.12 -16.45
C ASP A 75 13.66 26.42 -15.80
N ALA A 76 12.52 26.31 -16.50
CA ALA A 76 11.31 25.68 -15.95
C ALA A 76 11.42 24.15 -15.82
N ILE A 77 12.31 23.52 -16.60
CA ILE A 77 12.56 22.07 -16.58
C ILE A 77 14.06 21.85 -16.44
N TYR A 78 14.48 21.22 -15.34
CA TYR A 78 15.89 20.93 -15.06
C TYR A 78 16.09 19.48 -14.62
N CYS A 79 17.26 18.90 -14.87
CA CYS A 79 17.66 17.58 -14.39
C CYS A 79 19.04 17.67 -13.73
N ILE A 80 19.20 17.04 -12.57
CA ILE A 80 20.49 16.92 -11.91
C ILE A 80 21.47 16.18 -12.84
N GLU A 81 22.65 16.75 -13.05
CA GLU A 81 23.66 16.20 -13.97
C GLU A 81 24.47 15.06 -13.33
N ASN A 82 24.82 15.22 -12.05
CA ASN A 82 25.60 14.27 -11.27
C ASN A 82 24.73 13.76 -10.12
N PRO A 83 23.94 12.69 -10.30
CA PRO A 83 23.04 12.19 -9.28
C PRO A 83 23.83 11.58 -8.13
N THR A 84 23.68 12.18 -6.94
CA THR A 84 24.16 11.62 -5.68
C THR A 84 23.02 11.54 -4.67
N ILE A 85 23.21 10.76 -3.60
CA ILE A 85 22.25 10.68 -2.51
C ILE A 85 22.11 12.06 -1.86
N GLU A 86 23.25 12.73 -1.60
CA GLU A 86 23.31 14.05 -0.99
C GLU A 86 22.62 15.10 -1.86
N GLY A 87 22.80 15.04 -3.18
CA GLY A 87 22.14 15.94 -4.13
C GLY A 87 20.63 15.73 -4.16
N THR A 88 20.18 14.48 -4.07
CA THR A 88 18.75 14.14 -3.98
C THR A 88 18.15 14.63 -2.66
N GLU A 89 18.83 14.42 -1.53
CA GLU A 89 18.39 14.91 -0.23
C GLU A 89 18.35 16.44 -0.17
N ALA A 90 19.38 17.10 -0.69
CA ALA A 90 19.43 18.55 -0.77
C ALA A 90 18.24 19.07 -1.58
N LEU A 91 17.94 18.48 -2.74
CA LEU A 91 16.77 18.83 -3.54
C LEU A 91 15.46 18.65 -2.74
N MET A 92 15.28 17.51 -2.07
CA MET A 92 14.07 17.22 -1.31
C MET A 92 13.87 18.19 -0.13
N LYS A 93 14.94 18.54 0.59
CA LYS A 93 14.89 19.40 1.79
C LYS A 93 14.97 20.90 1.46
N HIS A 94 15.31 21.27 0.23
CA HIS A 94 15.57 22.66 -0.13
C HIS A 94 14.37 23.58 0.16
N ARG A 95 14.65 24.79 0.68
CA ARG A 95 13.61 25.76 1.06
C ARG A 95 12.63 26.06 -0.07
N LYS A 96 13.11 26.17 -1.31
CA LYS A 96 12.29 26.50 -2.50
C LYS A 96 11.56 25.30 -3.11
N THR A 97 11.85 24.06 -2.68
CA THR A 97 11.07 22.89 -3.10
C THR A 97 9.69 22.96 -2.46
N ALA A 98 8.65 22.91 -3.28
CA ALA A 98 7.26 23.02 -2.83
C ALA A 98 6.62 21.65 -2.61
N VAL A 99 6.93 20.67 -3.47
CA VAL A 99 6.36 19.33 -3.43
C VAL A 99 7.32 18.31 -4.03
N ILE A 100 7.29 17.09 -3.52
CA ILE A 100 8.11 15.97 -4.00
C ILE A 100 7.21 14.93 -4.69
N LEU A 101 7.58 14.50 -5.89
CA LEU A 101 7.06 13.30 -6.53
C LEU A 101 8.09 12.17 -6.42
N ALA A 102 7.94 11.31 -5.42
CA ALA A 102 8.90 10.26 -5.10
C ALA A 102 8.48 8.92 -5.72
N THR A 103 9.02 8.61 -6.91
CA THR A 103 8.81 7.31 -7.57
C THR A 103 10.10 6.51 -7.48
N GLY A 104 10.13 5.52 -6.60
CA GLY A 104 11.28 4.66 -6.35
C GLY A 104 11.02 3.73 -5.17
N GLY A 105 12.08 3.07 -4.69
CA GLY A 105 11.97 2.10 -3.60
C GLY A 105 11.54 2.72 -2.26
N ILE A 106 11.13 1.85 -1.33
CA ILE A 106 10.54 2.24 -0.05
C ILE A 106 11.43 3.17 0.80
N GLY A 107 12.75 2.99 0.75
CA GLY A 107 13.71 3.84 1.46
C GLY A 107 13.69 5.30 0.97
N LEU A 108 13.64 5.49 -0.35
CA LEU A 108 13.54 6.82 -0.96
C LEU A 108 12.20 7.48 -0.62
N VAL A 109 11.10 6.72 -0.70
CA VAL A 109 9.76 7.25 -0.40
C VAL A 109 9.67 7.69 1.06
N ARG A 110 10.22 6.91 2.00
CA ARG A 110 10.33 7.31 3.41
C ARG A 110 11.15 8.59 3.57
N ALA A 111 12.31 8.70 2.90
CA ALA A 111 13.12 9.91 2.94
C ALA A 111 12.36 11.15 2.41
N ALA A 112 11.53 10.98 1.38
CA ALA A 112 10.68 12.05 0.87
C ALA A 112 9.62 12.49 1.90
N TYR A 113 8.94 11.54 2.56
CA TYR A 113 7.97 11.86 3.63
C TYR A 113 8.63 12.45 4.89
N SER A 114 9.90 12.14 5.16
CA SER A 114 10.69 12.73 6.25
C SER A 114 11.40 14.03 5.90
N SER A 115 11.22 14.56 4.68
CA SER A 115 11.95 15.76 4.20
C SER A 115 11.46 17.08 4.80
N GLY A 116 10.31 17.08 5.49
CA GLY A 116 9.62 18.31 5.91
C GLY A 116 8.85 19.01 4.78
N LYS A 117 8.74 18.39 3.60
CA LYS A 117 7.97 18.88 2.45
C LYS A 117 6.76 17.97 2.15
N PRO A 118 5.67 18.52 1.57
CA PRO A 118 4.61 17.69 1.00
C PRO A 118 5.18 16.71 -0.05
N ALA A 119 4.80 15.44 0.05
CA ALA A 119 5.31 14.40 -0.83
C ALA A 119 4.18 13.48 -1.33
N PHE A 120 4.22 13.17 -2.62
CA PHE A 120 3.46 12.10 -3.25
C PHE A 120 4.43 10.94 -3.52
N GLY A 121 4.41 9.96 -2.63
CA GLY A 121 5.16 8.72 -2.77
C GLY A 121 4.36 7.63 -3.47
N VAL A 122 5.06 6.53 -3.73
CA VAL A 122 4.52 5.26 -4.22
C VAL A 122 4.87 4.13 -3.24
N GLY A 123 4.37 2.93 -3.50
CA GLY A 123 4.77 1.69 -2.79
C GLY A 123 5.22 0.60 -3.77
N PRO A 124 5.77 -0.52 -3.27
CA PRO A 124 6.06 -1.69 -4.09
C PRO A 124 4.77 -2.35 -4.59
N GLY A 125 4.85 -3.08 -5.71
CA GLY A 125 3.72 -3.74 -6.33
C GLY A 125 3.87 -5.26 -6.37
N ASN A 126 3.44 -5.94 -5.31
CA ASN A 126 3.32 -7.40 -5.32
C ASN A 126 1.92 -7.84 -5.78
N VAL A 127 1.63 -7.71 -7.08
CA VAL A 127 0.27 -7.82 -7.63
C VAL A 127 -0.19 -9.28 -7.77
N PRO A 128 -1.23 -9.73 -7.04
CA PRO A 128 -1.90 -10.98 -7.33
C PRO A 128 -3.01 -10.78 -8.37
N VAL A 129 -3.22 -11.79 -9.22
CA VAL A 129 -4.37 -11.87 -10.13
C VAL A 129 -5.14 -13.14 -9.92
N PHE A 130 -6.42 -13.01 -9.56
CA PHE A 130 -7.31 -14.14 -9.36
C PHE A 130 -8.08 -14.49 -10.66
N ILE A 131 -7.95 -15.72 -11.15
CA ILE A 131 -8.76 -16.25 -12.25
C ILE A 131 -9.90 -17.07 -11.65
N GLU A 132 -11.08 -16.48 -11.63
CA GLU A 132 -12.28 -17.08 -11.07
C GLU A 132 -12.95 -18.04 -12.09
N ARG A 133 -13.66 -19.05 -11.61
CA ARG A 133 -14.20 -20.16 -12.45
C ARG A 133 -15.07 -19.73 -13.63
N SER A 134 -15.72 -18.57 -13.60
CA SER A 134 -16.53 -18.08 -14.73
C SER A 134 -15.71 -17.35 -15.79
N ALA A 135 -14.42 -17.07 -15.54
CA ALA A 135 -13.58 -16.28 -16.44
C ALA A 135 -13.42 -16.91 -17.83
N ASN A 136 -13.22 -16.05 -18.83
CA ASN A 136 -12.64 -16.49 -20.11
C ASN A 136 -11.15 -16.80 -19.90
N VAL A 137 -10.83 -18.08 -19.70
CA VAL A 137 -9.47 -18.56 -19.41
C VAL A 137 -8.44 -18.13 -20.45
N SER A 138 -8.76 -18.27 -21.74
CA SER A 138 -7.82 -17.94 -22.82
C SER A 138 -7.44 -16.45 -22.81
N LYS A 139 -8.46 -15.58 -22.66
CA LYS A 139 -8.25 -14.13 -22.52
C LYS A 139 -7.50 -13.79 -21.24
N ALA A 140 -7.87 -14.40 -20.10
CA ALA A 140 -7.22 -14.13 -18.81
C ALA A 140 -5.71 -14.41 -18.87
N VAL A 141 -5.33 -15.55 -19.42
CA VAL A 141 -3.92 -15.91 -19.61
C VAL A 141 -3.22 -14.96 -20.58
N ALA A 142 -3.87 -14.59 -21.69
CA ALA A 142 -3.32 -13.66 -22.66
C ALA A 142 -3.03 -12.29 -22.02
N ASP A 143 -3.97 -11.81 -21.20
CA ASP A 143 -3.84 -10.54 -20.50
C ASP A 143 -2.70 -10.57 -19.47
N ILE A 144 -2.66 -11.60 -18.62
CA ILE A 144 -1.60 -11.79 -17.61
C ILE A 144 -0.22 -11.85 -18.27
N LEU A 145 -0.04 -12.68 -19.32
CA LEU A 145 1.23 -12.76 -20.02
C LEU A 145 1.59 -11.45 -20.74
N THR A 146 0.60 -10.70 -21.21
CA THR A 146 0.82 -9.37 -21.78
C THR A 146 1.29 -8.38 -20.73
N GLY A 147 0.72 -8.42 -19.52
CA GLY A 147 1.09 -7.55 -18.41
C GLY A 147 2.47 -7.88 -17.82
N THR A 148 2.72 -9.14 -17.45
CA THR A 148 3.98 -9.58 -16.83
C THR A 148 5.16 -9.46 -17.79
N CYS A 149 4.97 -9.74 -19.08
CA CYS A 149 6.07 -9.75 -20.04
C CYS A 149 6.32 -8.38 -20.68
N PHE A 150 5.45 -7.39 -20.48
CA PHE A 150 5.66 -6.04 -20.99
C PHE A 150 6.91 -5.43 -20.38
N ASP A 151 7.83 -4.97 -21.23
CA ASP A 151 9.15 -4.46 -20.84
C ASP A 151 9.89 -5.41 -19.86
N ASN A 152 9.74 -6.72 -20.05
CA ASN A 152 10.27 -7.76 -19.14
C ASN A 152 9.86 -7.54 -17.66
N GLY A 153 8.64 -7.08 -17.40
CA GLY A 153 8.08 -7.03 -16.04
C GLY A 153 8.56 -5.87 -15.17
N THR A 154 9.12 -4.81 -15.74
CA THR A 154 9.66 -3.65 -15.00
C THR A 154 8.59 -2.76 -14.36
N ILE A 155 7.33 -2.86 -14.80
CA ILE A 155 6.22 -2.07 -14.26
C ILE A 155 5.76 -2.66 -12.92
N CYS A 156 5.71 -1.85 -11.87
CA CYS A 156 5.28 -2.26 -10.53
C CYS A 156 3.84 -2.79 -10.48
N ALA A 157 2.98 -2.38 -11.42
CA ALA A 157 1.64 -2.92 -11.53
C ALA A 157 1.56 -4.27 -12.27
N SER A 158 2.68 -4.84 -12.70
CA SER A 158 2.71 -6.14 -13.37
C SER A 158 2.40 -7.28 -12.41
N GLU A 159 1.71 -8.27 -12.94
CA GLU A 159 1.29 -9.47 -12.22
C GLU A 159 2.52 -10.20 -11.68
N GLN A 160 2.50 -10.51 -10.39
CA GLN A 160 3.55 -11.25 -9.68
C GLN A 160 3.12 -12.67 -9.35
N SER A 161 1.82 -12.86 -9.16
CA SER A 161 1.22 -14.14 -8.79
C SER A 161 -0.11 -14.33 -9.50
N VAL A 162 -0.39 -15.55 -9.92
CA VAL A 162 -1.68 -15.98 -10.42
C VAL A 162 -2.31 -16.91 -9.39
N VAL A 163 -3.52 -16.60 -8.97
CA VAL A 163 -4.34 -17.46 -8.11
C VAL A 163 -5.47 -18.00 -8.96
N VAL A 164 -5.68 -19.30 -8.99
CA VAL A 164 -6.68 -19.94 -9.87
C VAL A 164 -7.69 -20.72 -9.05
N ASP A 165 -8.96 -20.59 -9.40
CA ASP A 165 -10.01 -21.43 -8.82
C ASP A 165 -9.85 -22.90 -9.29
N ARG A 166 -9.83 -23.85 -8.34
CA ARG A 166 -9.49 -25.25 -8.62
C ARG A 166 -10.23 -25.89 -9.80
N PRO A 167 -11.56 -25.68 -10.01
CA PRO A 167 -12.28 -26.32 -11.12
C PRO A 167 -11.74 -25.99 -12.51
N ILE A 168 -11.02 -24.88 -12.68
CA ILE A 168 -10.46 -24.44 -13.97
C ILE A 168 -8.93 -24.52 -14.02
N GLU A 169 -8.27 -25.08 -12.99
CA GLU A 169 -6.80 -25.15 -12.88
C GLU A 169 -6.15 -25.71 -14.14
N GLN A 170 -6.60 -26.89 -14.59
CA GLN A 170 -6.00 -27.57 -15.73
C GLN A 170 -6.13 -26.75 -17.02
N ALA A 171 -7.31 -26.17 -17.27
CA ALA A 171 -7.56 -25.32 -18.44
C ALA A 171 -6.64 -24.08 -18.43
N VAL A 172 -6.41 -23.48 -17.26
CA VAL A 172 -5.51 -22.34 -17.12
C VAL A 172 -4.06 -22.73 -17.37
N ARG A 173 -3.59 -23.85 -16.81
CA ARG A 173 -2.22 -24.35 -17.05
C ARG A 173 -1.97 -24.61 -18.54
N ASP A 174 -2.91 -25.23 -19.23
CA ASP A 174 -2.81 -25.52 -20.66
C ASP A 174 -2.85 -24.25 -21.51
N ALA A 175 -3.68 -23.27 -21.13
CA ALA A 175 -3.67 -21.95 -21.74
C ALA A 175 -2.32 -21.25 -21.56
N PHE A 176 -1.70 -21.29 -20.37
CA PHE A 176 -0.37 -20.72 -20.16
C PHE A 176 0.68 -21.40 -21.06
N ARG A 177 0.72 -22.74 -21.09
CA ARG A 177 1.65 -23.49 -21.94
C ARG A 177 1.51 -23.11 -23.41
N SER A 178 0.29 -23.09 -23.93
CA SER A 178 0.02 -22.76 -25.33
C SER A 178 0.37 -21.31 -25.71
N GLN A 179 0.40 -20.39 -24.74
CA GLN A 179 0.66 -18.97 -24.97
C GLN A 179 2.08 -18.52 -24.58
N GLY A 180 2.98 -19.46 -24.28
CA GLY A 180 4.41 -19.21 -24.02
C GLY A 180 4.83 -19.15 -22.54
N GLY A 181 3.95 -19.55 -21.62
CA GLY A 181 4.31 -19.79 -20.22
C GLY A 181 4.98 -21.15 -20.05
N HIS A 182 6.10 -21.18 -19.34
CA HIS A 182 6.85 -22.40 -19.04
C HIS A 182 6.74 -22.74 -17.55
N PHE A 183 6.00 -23.81 -17.24
CA PHE A 183 5.92 -24.34 -15.88
C PHE A 183 7.20 -25.10 -15.54
N LEU A 184 7.87 -24.64 -14.49
CA LEU A 184 9.09 -25.24 -13.97
C LEU A 184 8.77 -26.50 -13.18
N SER A 185 9.61 -27.53 -13.30
CA SER A 185 9.64 -28.63 -12.33
C SER A 185 10.09 -28.12 -10.95
N PRO A 186 9.83 -28.86 -9.85
CA PRO A 186 10.24 -28.43 -8.51
C PRO A 186 11.74 -28.11 -8.41
N THR A 187 12.60 -28.90 -9.04
CA THR A 187 14.06 -28.70 -9.03
C THR A 187 14.50 -27.45 -9.81
N GLU A 188 13.83 -27.16 -10.92
CA GLU A 188 14.06 -25.93 -11.69
C GLU A 188 13.54 -24.71 -10.94
N ALA A 189 12.37 -24.81 -10.31
CA ALA A 189 11.77 -23.75 -9.49
C ALA A 189 12.66 -23.39 -8.29
N ASP A 190 13.27 -24.38 -7.64
CA ASP A 190 14.26 -24.16 -6.57
C ASP A 190 15.53 -23.49 -7.09
N SER A 191 15.95 -23.83 -8.31
CA SER A 191 17.14 -23.25 -8.94
C SER A 191 16.93 -21.79 -9.31
N VAL A 192 15.76 -21.46 -9.87
CA VAL A 192 15.37 -20.08 -10.15
C VAL A 192 15.13 -19.29 -8.86
N ALA A 193 14.51 -19.90 -7.83
CA ALA A 193 14.30 -19.24 -6.54
C ALA A 193 15.58 -18.69 -5.91
N ARG A 194 16.72 -19.40 -6.08
CA ARG A 194 18.03 -18.96 -5.60
C ARG A 194 18.56 -17.70 -6.29
N VAL A 195 18.08 -17.36 -7.49
CA VAL A 195 18.49 -16.14 -8.20
C VAL A 195 17.45 -15.01 -8.11
N LEU A 196 16.23 -15.29 -7.64
CA LEU A 196 15.21 -14.25 -7.41
C LEU A 196 15.62 -13.28 -6.29
N LEU A 197 16.35 -13.78 -5.30
CA LEU A 197 16.74 -13.05 -4.10
C LEU A 197 18.27 -12.97 -3.98
N THR A 198 18.76 -11.90 -3.37
CA THR A 198 20.13 -11.81 -2.86
C THR A 198 20.29 -12.58 -1.55
N ASP A 199 21.53 -12.74 -1.08
CA ASP A 199 21.82 -13.36 0.24
C ASP A 199 21.14 -12.62 1.40
N GLN A 200 20.88 -11.32 1.25
CA GLN A 200 20.14 -10.51 2.22
C GLN A 200 18.61 -10.69 2.11
N ARG A 201 18.15 -11.65 1.30
CA ARG A 201 16.73 -11.93 1.01
C ARG A 201 15.98 -10.71 0.48
N THR A 202 16.63 -9.90 -0.35
CA THR A 202 16.00 -8.81 -1.13
C THR A 202 15.96 -9.16 -2.61
N LEU A 203 15.07 -8.55 -3.39
CA LEU A 203 15.01 -8.75 -4.84
C LEU A 203 16.39 -8.60 -5.47
N ASN A 204 16.81 -9.59 -6.27
CA ASN A 204 18.09 -9.56 -6.97
C ASN A 204 18.05 -8.58 -8.14
N PRO A 205 18.84 -7.48 -8.14
CA PRO A 205 18.85 -6.53 -9.25
C PRO A 205 19.28 -7.13 -10.60
N ALA A 206 19.99 -8.27 -10.58
CA ALA A 206 20.45 -8.93 -11.80
C ALA A 206 19.31 -9.48 -12.66
N ILE A 207 18.14 -9.76 -12.08
CA ILE A 207 16.98 -10.29 -12.82
C ILE A 207 16.02 -9.21 -13.32
N VAL A 208 16.11 -7.98 -12.79
CA VAL A 208 15.16 -6.90 -13.05
C VAL A 208 15.17 -6.52 -14.54
N GLY A 209 14.01 -6.59 -15.19
CA GLY A 209 13.86 -6.27 -16.62
C GLY A 209 14.62 -7.20 -17.57
N ARG A 210 15.02 -8.40 -17.11
CA ARG A 210 15.69 -9.40 -17.94
C ARG A 210 14.71 -10.42 -18.49
N SER A 211 15.05 -11.01 -19.64
CA SER A 211 14.22 -12.03 -20.27
C SER A 211 14.17 -13.33 -19.45
N ALA A 212 13.14 -14.15 -19.68
CA ALA A 212 13.03 -15.48 -19.08
C ALA A 212 14.26 -16.36 -19.37
N GLU A 213 14.80 -16.29 -20.59
CA GLU A 213 16.03 -17.01 -21.00
C GLU A 213 17.25 -16.57 -20.19
N HIS A 214 17.40 -15.27 -19.93
CA HIS A 214 18.51 -14.76 -19.12
C HIS A 214 18.42 -15.29 -17.68
N ILE A 215 17.23 -15.27 -17.09
CA ILE A 215 16.98 -15.76 -15.72
C ILE A 215 17.22 -17.27 -15.62
N ALA A 216 16.76 -18.04 -16.61
CA ALA A 216 17.04 -19.46 -16.72
C ALA A 216 18.56 -19.73 -16.78
N GLY A 217 19.30 -18.97 -17.59
CA GLY A 217 20.75 -19.05 -17.68
C GLY A 217 21.47 -18.75 -16.36
N LEU A 218 21.05 -17.70 -15.64
CA LEU A 218 21.57 -17.40 -14.29
C LEU A 218 21.32 -18.53 -13.30
N SER A 219 20.23 -19.28 -13.50
CA SER A 219 19.80 -20.39 -12.63
C SER A 219 20.41 -21.73 -13.03
N GLY A 220 21.18 -21.79 -14.13
CA GLY A 220 21.78 -23.01 -14.66
C GLY A 220 20.77 -23.98 -15.28
N ILE A 221 19.57 -23.52 -15.67
CA ILE A 221 18.54 -24.34 -16.32
C ILE A 221 18.41 -23.97 -17.80
N THR A 222 17.93 -24.92 -18.61
CA THR A 222 17.62 -24.69 -20.02
C THR A 222 16.12 -24.70 -20.22
N ILE A 223 15.58 -23.72 -20.94
CA ILE A 223 14.15 -23.60 -21.25
C ILE A 223 13.92 -23.63 -22.76
N PRO A 224 12.70 -23.98 -23.23
CA PRO A 224 12.38 -23.94 -24.66
C PRO A 224 12.53 -22.53 -25.25
N PRO A 225 13.05 -22.40 -26.48
CA PRO A 225 13.11 -21.11 -27.18
C PRO A 225 11.74 -20.47 -27.32
N GLY A 226 11.67 -19.14 -27.19
CA GLY A 226 10.41 -18.40 -27.27
C GLY A 226 9.55 -18.46 -26.00
N THR A 227 10.08 -19.02 -24.91
CA THR A 227 9.46 -18.91 -23.58
C THR A 227 9.33 -17.44 -23.19
N ARG A 228 8.09 -17.01 -22.91
CA ARG A 228 7.77 -15.64 -22.52
C ARG A 228 7.91 -15.43 -21.01
N CYS A 229 7.46 -16.40 -20.21
CA CYS A 229 7.39 -16.29 -18.76
C CYS A 229 7.71 -17.62 -18.09
N LEU A 230 8.48 -17.59 -17.00
CA LEU A 230 8.68 -18.75 -16.12
C LEU A 230 7.58 -18.78 -15.06
N ILE A 231 7.05 -19.96 -14.76
CA ILE A 231 5.93 -20.13 -13.83
C ILE A 231 6.29 -21.24 -12.84
N ALA A 232 6.13 -20.97 -11.54
CA ALA A 232 6.39 -21.96 -10.49
C ALA A 232 5.17 -22.13 -9.59
N ASP A 233 4.84 -23.38 -9.29
CA ASP A 233 3.84 -23.72 -8.28
C ASP A 233 4.29 -23.26 -6.90
N CYS A 234 3.40 -22.59 -6.17
CA CYS A 234 3.66 -22.05 -4.85
C CYS A 234 2.61 -22.53 -3.86
N VAL A 235 3.06 -22.96 -2.69
CA VAL A 235 2.18 -23.48 -1.62
C VAL A 235 1.87 -22.42 -0.56
N GLY A 236 2.71 -21.40 -0.41
CA GLY A 236 2.58 -20.36 0.60
C GLY A 236 3.11 -19.00 0.17
N VAL A 237 2.93 -18.03 1.06
CA VAL A 237 3.34 -16.64 0.90
C VAL A 237 4.23 -16.27 2.08
N GLY A 238 5.33 -15.58 1.83
CA GLY A 238 6.22 -15.11 2.88
C GLY A 238 7.70 -15.32 2.59
N ARG A 239 8.52 -15.09 3.62
CA ARG A 239 10.00 -15.11 3.53
C ARG A 239 10.59 -16.46 3.14
N ASP A 240 9.85 -17.54 3.39
CA ASP A 240 10.26 -18.91 3.06
C ASP A 240 9.76 -19.34 1.67
N PHE A 241 9.03 -18.45 0.99
CA PHE A 241 8.49 -18.67 -0.35
C PHE A 241 9.00 -17.58 -1.31
N PRO A 242 10.23 -17.70 -1.84
CA PRO A 242 10.87 -16.66 -2.67
C PRO A 242 10.05 -16.20 -3.87
N TRP A 243 9.24 -17.09 -4.45
CA TRP A 243 8.37 -16.79 -5.58
C TRP A 243 7.22 -15.82 -5.24
N SER A 244 6.86 -15.70 -3.96
CA SER A 244 5.73 -14.90 -3.49
C SER A 244 6.02 -13.39 -3.38
N ILE A 245 7.24 -12.94 -3.69
CA ILE A 245 7.65 -11.53 -3.67
C ILE A 245 7.31 -10.80 -5.00
N GLU A 246 7.52 -9.48 -5.00
CA GLU A 246 7.71 -8.68 -6.21
C GLU A 246 9.05 -9.02 -6.91
N LYS A 247 8.98 -9.44 -8.17
CA LYS A 247 10.12 -10.01 -8.94
C LYS A 247 10.60 -9.14 -10.11
N LEU A 248 9.83 -8.13 -10.51
CA LEU A 248 10.12 -7.17 -11.61
C LEU A 248 10.78 -7.81 -12.86
N SER A 249 10.28 -8.98 -13.25
CA SER A 249 10.83 -9.85 -14.29
C SER A 249 9.71 -10.76 -14.82
N PRO A 250 9.86 -11.43 -15.98
CA PRO A 250 8.85 -12.32 -16.53
C PRO A 250 8.82 -13.67 -15.78
N THR A 251 8.43 -13.62 -14.51
CA THR A 251 8.33 -14.74 -13.58
C THR A 251 7.03 -14.65 -12.77
N LEU A 252 6.28 -15.75 -12.68
CA LEU A 252 5.00 -15.82 -11.98
C LEU A 252 4.98 -16.94 -10.94
N ALA A 253 4.47 -16.62 -9.76
CA ALA A 253 4.01 -17.64 -8.83
C ALA A 253 2.61 -18.13 -9.24
N PHE A 254 2.37 -19.44 -9.15
CA PHE A 254 1.08 -20.05 -9.47
C PHE A 254 0.50 -20.70 -8.22
N PHE A 255 -0.71 -20.27 -7.85
CA PHE A 255 -1.45 -20.74 -6.69
C PHE A 255 -2.80 -21.30 -7.11
N VAL A 256 -3.28 -22.29 -6.36
CA VAL A 256 -4.61 -22.88 -6.56
C VAL A 256 -5.41 -22.70 -5.28
N ALA A 257 -6.64 -22.19 -5.42
CA ALA A 257 -7.56 -21.95 -4.30
C ALA A 257 -8.95 -22.52 -4.60
N GLU A 258 -9.72 -22.80 -3.55
CA GLU A 258 -11.08 -23.34 -3.65
C GLU A 258 -12.12 -22.24 -3.57
N GLY A 259 -12.61 -21.79 -4.74
CA GLY A 259 -13.62 -20.75 -4.83
C GLY A 259 -13.13 -19.34 -4.57
N VAL A 260 -14.05 -18.39 -4.74
CA VAL A 260 -13.77 -16.94 -4.71
C VAL A 260 -13.24 -16.47 -3.36
N THR A 261 -13.76 -17.01 -2.25
CA THR A 261 -13.35 -16.60 -0.90
C THR A 261 -11.89 -16.95 -0.63
N ALA A 262 -11.50 -18.21 -0.82
CA ALA A 262 -10.11 -18.64 -0.62
C ALA A 262 -9.16 -17.98 -1.63
N GLY A 263 -9.62 -17.78 -2.88
CA GLY A 263 -8.85 -17.05 -3.89
C GLY A 263 -8.56 -15.61 -3.48
N ALA A 264 -9.58 -14.91 -2.94
CA ALA A 264 -9.43 -13.56 -2.41
C ALA A 264 -8.51 -13.53 -1.18
N GLU A 265 -8.64 -14.47 -0.24
CA GLU A 265 -7.78 -14.57 0.95
C GLU A 265 -6.31 -14.75 0.55
N ARG A 266 -6.01 -15.64 -0.40
CA ARG A 266 -4.65 -15.79 -0.94
C ARG A 266 -4.13 -14.51 -1.60
N CYS A 267 -4.97 -13.77 -2.32
CA CYS A 267 -4.59 -12.47 -2.88
C CYS A 267 -4.27 -11.45 -1.78
N GLN A 268 -5.06 -11.41 -0.69
CA GLN A 268 -4.78 -10.54 0.45
C GLN A 268 -3.45 -10.88 1.13
N GLU A 269 -3.14 -12.17 1.34
CA GLU A 269 -1.86 -12.63 1.90
C GLU A 269 -0.68 -12.10 1.07
N ILE A 270 -0.76 -12.22 -0.27
CA ILE A 270 0.27 -11.74 -1.21
C ILE A 270 0.46 -10.21 -1.08
N LEU A 271 -0.65 -9.46 -1.05
CA LEU A 271 -0.61 -8.00 -0.89
C LEU A 271 -0.02 -7.60 0.46
N GLN A 272 -0.40 -8.27 1.56
CA GLN A 272 0.13 -8.00 2.89
C GLN A 272 1.64 -8.25 2.98
N PHE A 273 2.17 -9.19 2.20
CA PHE A 273 3.59 -9.48 2.18
C PHE A 273 4.44 -8.41 1.48
N GLY A 274 3.89 -7.67 0.50
CA GLY A 274 4.69 -6.67 -0.24
C GLY A 274 3.99 -5.84 -1.30
N GLY A 275 2.67 -5.70 -1.28
CA GLY A 275 1.88 -5.00 -2.31
C GLY A 275 0.73 -4.14 -1.80
N MET A 276 0.64 -3.93 -0.48
CA MET A 276 -0.44 -3.19 0.16
C MET A 276 -0.66 -1.81 -0.48
N GLY A 277 -1.92 -1.55 -0.85
CA GLY A 277 -2.36 -0.30 -1.44
C GLY A 277 -2.06 -0.15 -2.93
N HIS A 278 -1.25 -1.02 -3.55
CA HIS A 278 -0.83 -0.86 -4.94
C HIS A 278 -1.90 -1.33 -5.94
N THR A 279 -1.87 -2.60 -6.34
CA THR A 279 -2.75 -3.15 -7.39
C THR A 279 -3.12 -4.59 -7.10
N ALA A 280 -4.35 -4.98 -7.42
CA ALA A 280 -4.80 -6.36 -7.51
C ALA A 280 -5.57 -6.57 -8.81
N GLY A 281 -5.63 -7.80 -9.31
CA GLY A 281 -6.40 -8.14 -10.52
C GLY A 281 -7.36 -9.29 -10.32
N MET A 282 -8.43 -9.32 -11.12
CA MET A 282 -9.32 -10.47 -11.22
C MET A 282 -9.82 -10.64 -12.66
N HIS A 283 -9.89 -11.89 -13.12
CA HIS A 283 -10.62 -12.26 -14.31
C HIS A 283 -11.88 -13.03 -13.91
N THR A 284 -13.05 -12.59 -14.39
CA THR A 284 -14.35 -13.18 -14.07
C THR A 284 -15.43 -12.68 -15.03
N ASN A 285 -16.46 -13.50 -15.29
CA ASN A 285 -17.69 -13.05 -15.94
C ASN A 285 -18.82 -12.76 -14.92
N ASP A 286 -18.56 -12.91 -13.62
CA ASP A 286 -19.47 -12.55 -12.52
C ASP A 286 -19.12 -11.16 -11.97
N ARG A 287 -19.99 -10.20 -12.26
CA ARG A 287 -19.84 -8.80 -11.80
C ARG A 287 -19.91 -8.68 -10.27
N ASP A 288 -20.74 -9.47 -9.61
CA ASP A 288 -20.87 -9.39 -8.15
C ASP A 288 -19.66 -10.02 -7.46
N ALA A 289 -19.08 -11.07 -8.06
CA ALA A 289 -17.80 -11.60 -7.60
C ALA A 289 -16.68 -10.56 -7.74
N ALA A 290 -16.63 -9.82 -8.84
CA ALA A 290 -15.66 -8.73 -9.03
C ALA A 290 -15.81 -7.62 -7.96
N ILE A 291 -17.04 -7.22 -7.63
CA ILE A 291 -17.28 -6.21 -6.59
C ILE A 291 -16.87 -6.73 -5.21
N ARG A 292 -17.29 -7.93 -4.82
CA ARG A 292 -16.90 -8.54 -3.54
C ARG A 292 -15.39 -8.72 -3.41
N PHE A 293 -14.71 -9.06 -4.51
CA PHE A 293 -13.26 -9.11 -4.56
C PHE A 293 -12.66 -7.72 -4.31
N GLY A 294 -13.15 -6.69 -5.01
CA GLY A 294 -12.71 -5.31 -4.85
C GLY A 294 -12.91 -4.75 -3.44
N GLU A 295 -14.03 -5.06 -2.79
CA GLU A 295 -14.31 -4.67 -1.39
C GLU A 295 -13.30 -5.28 -0.40
N LYS A 296 -12.79 -6.47 -0.70
CA LYS A 296 -11.83 -7.18 0.15
C LYS A 296 -10.39 -6.76 -0.09
N MET A 297 -10.00 -6.41 -1.31
CA MET A 297 -8.58 -6.19 -1.63
C MET A 297 -8.03 -4.90 -0.99
N PRO A 298 -6.95 -4.96 -0.19
CA PRO A 298 -6.25 -3.76 0.28
C PRO A 298 -5.36 -3.19 -0.84
N ALA A 299 -5.98 -2.77 -1.95
CA ALA A 299 -5.31 -2.22 -3.12
C ALA A 299 -6.11 -1.03 -3.66
N SER A 300 -5.42 0.03 -4.09
CA SER A 300 -6.11 1.23 -4.61
C SER A 300 -6.58 1.06 -6.06
N ARG A 301 -6.02 0.09 -6.79
CA ARG A 301 -6.40 -0.26 -8.16
C ARG A 301 -6.76 -1.73 -8.21
N VAL A 302 -8.04 -2.03 -8.42
CA VAL A 302 -8.52 -3.40 -8.62
C VAL A 302 -8.92 -3.54 -10.09
N ILE A 303 -8.13 -4.27 -10.86
CA ILE A 303 -8.27 -4.36 -12.32
C ILE A 303 -9.06 -5.60 -12.67
N ILE A 304 -10.18 -5.42 -13.36
CA ILE A 304 -11.08 -6.50 -13.75
C ILE A 304 -10.95 -6.76 -15.26
N ASN A 305 -10.69 -8.01 -15.64
CA ASN A 305 -10.66 -8.46 -17.04
C ASN A 305 -9.71 -7.66 -17.97
N SER A 306 -8.55 -7.23 -17.47
CA SER A 306 -7.56 -6.45 -18.21
C SER A 306 -6.16 -6.71 -17.63
N PRO A 307 -5.06 -6.63 -18.43
CA PRO A 307 -3.70 -6.74 -17.90
C PRO A 307 -3.46 -5.71 -16.80
N THR A 308 -2.96 -6.09 -15.63
CA THR A 308 -2.83 -5.16 -14.50
C THR A 308 -1.81 -4.07 -14.80
N THR A 309 -0.72 -4.39 -15.52
CA THR A 309 0.28 -3.43 -16.00
C THR A 309 -0.37 -2.25 -16.72
N HIS A 310 -1.21 -2.53 -17.72
CA HIS A 310 -1.80 -1.52 -18.59
C HIS A 310 -3.06 -0.90 -17.97
N GLY A 311 -3.82 -1.70 -17.23
CA GLY A 311 -5.04 -1.24 -16.57
C GLY A 311 -4.74 -0.26 -15.45
N ALA A 312 -3.77 -0.58 -14.58
CA ALA A 312 -3.44 0.25 -13.42
C ALA A 312 -2.85 1.60 -13.79
N ILE A 313 -2.11 1.71 -14.90
CA ILE A 313 -1.56 2.98 -15.39
C ILE A 313 -2.58 3.81 -16.16
N GLY A 314 -3.82 3.33 -16.35
CA GLY A 314 -4.89 4.05 -17.06
C GLY A 314 -4.78 4.00 -18.58
N LEU A 315 -4.17 2.95 -19.16
CA LEU A 315 -4.14 2.76 -20.62
C LEU A 315 -5.35 1.99 -21.12
N THR A 316 -5.68 0.88 -20.46
CA THR A 316 -6.78 -0.03 -20.85
C THR A 316 -8.00 0.08 -19.94
N THR A 317 -8.00 1.05 -19.01
CA THR A 317 -9.12 1.37 -18.13
C THR A 317 -9.31 2.89 -18.07
N ASP A 318 -10.43 3.35 -17.54
CA ASP A 318 -10.74 4.78 -17.36
C ASP A 318 -10.06 5.41 -16.12
N LEU A 319 -9.10 4.71 -15.51
CA LEU A 319 -8.25 5.32 -14.49
C LEU A 319 -7.41 6.44 -15.11
N ALA A 320 -7.08 7.45 -14.32
CA ALA A 320 -6.26 8.56 -14.81
C ALA A 320 -4.88 8.04 -15.30
N PRO A 321 -4.44 8.40 -16.52
CA PRO A 321 -3.14 7.97 -17.02
C PRO A 321 -1.98 8.45 -16.13
N SER A 322 -1.16 7.52 -15.63
CA SER A 322 -0.09 7.88 -14.68
C SER A 322 1.07 6.90 -14.63
N MET A 323 2.27 7.44 -14.42
CA MET A 323 3.49 6.69 -14.06
C MET A 323 3.86 6.89 -12.58
N THR A 324 2.94 7.36 -11.75
CA THR A 324 3.12 7.53 -10.30
C THR A 324 1.84 7.12 -9.59
N LEU A 325 1.82 5.89 -9.11
CA LEU A 325 0.65 5.22 -8.54
C LEU A 325 0.74 5.29 -7.02
N GLY A 326 -0.06 6.16 -6.39
CA GLY A 326 -0.05 6.30 -4.93
C GLY A 326 -0.71 5.10 -4.25
N CYS A 327 -0.11 4.56 -3.19
CA CYS A 327 -0.62 3.36 -2.50
C CYS A 327 -1.54 3.66 -1.31
N GLY A 328 -1.99 4.90 -1.15
CA GLY A 328 -2.84 5.31 -0.02
C GLY A 328 -2.20 5.07 1.35
N SER A 329 -3.01 5.15 2.40
CA SER A 329 -2.55 4.99 3.78
C SER A 329 -1.95 3.61 4.06
N TRP A 330 -2.44 2.56 3.37
CA TRP A 330 -1.88 1.20 3.46
C TRP A 330 -0.39 1.14 3.08
N GLY A 331 0.00 1.89 2.04
CA GLY A 331 1.40 2.01 1.62
C GLY A 331 2.17 3.16 2.26
N GLY A 332 1.59 3.85 3.25
CA GLY A 332 2.18 5.05 3.86
C GLY A 332 2.27 6.23 2.89
N ASN A 333 1.32 6.36 1.95
CA ASN A 333 1.25 7.45 0.99
C ASN A 333 0.06 8.37 1.25
N VAL A 334 0.19 9.63 0.84
CA VAL A 334 -0.83 10.68 1.06
C VAL A 334 -2.08 10.50 0.19
N THR A 335 -1.96 9.76 -0.91
CA THR A 335 -3.08 9.47 -1.83
C THR A 335 -3.00 8.05 -2.36
N SER A 336 -4.16 7.50 -2.67
CA SER A 336 -4.38 6.25 -3.42
C SER A 336 -4.47 6.47 -4.93
N ASP A 337 -4.52 7.73 -5.37
CA ASP A 337 -4.80 8.08 -6.76
C ASP A 337 -3.65 7.73 -7.70
N ASN A 338 -4.02 7.59 -8.97
CA ASN A 338 -3.08 7.80 -10.06
C ASN A 338 -2.75 9.30 -10.10
N VAL A 339 -1.51 9.65 -9.73
CA VAL A 339 -1.09 11.06 -9.63
C VAL A 339 -1.25 11.72 -11.00
N SER A 340 -1.70 12.97 -11.01
CA SER A 340 -2.10 13.72 -12.20
C SER A 340 -1.94 15.24 -11.93
N PRO A 341 -2.17 16.13 -12.92
CA PRO A 341 -1.96 17.56 -12.74
C PRO A 341 -2.70 18.18 -11.53
N ILE A 342 -3.88 17.65 -11.17
CA ILE A 342 -4.69 18.18 -10.04
C ILE A 342 -3.96 18.06 -8.70
N HIS A 343 -3.06 17.08 -8.56
CA HIS A 343 -2.28 16.85 -7.34
C HIS A 343 -1.18 17.90 -7.16
N LEU A 344 -0.76 18.52 -8.26
CA LEU A 344 0.30 19.52 -8.32
C LEU A 344 -0.22 20.96 -8.26
N MET A 345 -1.48 21.16 -7.91
CA MET A 345 -2.07 22.47 -7.66
C MET A 345 -2.79 22.50 -6.32
N ASP A 346 -2.82 23.68 -5.71
CA ASP A 346 -3.71 24.00 -4.61
C ASP A 346 -4.97 24.67 -5.15
N ILE A 347 -6.09 24.50 -4.43
CA ILE A 347 -7.35 25.17 -4.74
C ILE A 347 -7.54 26.31 -3.75
N LYS A 348 -7.39 27.54 -4.23
CA LYS A 348 -7.77 28.74 -3.47
C LYS A 348 -9.28 28.94 -3.62
N ARG A 349 -9.98 29.04 -2.49
CA ARG A 349 -11.43 29.29 -2.44
C ARG A 349 -11.69 30.72 -2.01
N VAL A 350 -12.30 31.49 -2.90
CA VAL A 350 -12.88 32.80 -2.56
C VAL A 350 -14.33 32.54 -2.19
N ALA A 351 -14.62 32.55 -0.89
CA ALA A 351 -15.95 32.27 -0.35
C ALA A 351 -16.64 33.58 0.02
N PHE A 352 -17.84 33.80 -0.52
CA PHE A 352 -18.67 34.95 -0.21
C PHE A 352 -19.55 34.66 1.03
N GLU A 353 -19.87 35.70 1.80
CA GLU A 353 -20.70 35.56 2.99
C GLU A 353 -22.08 35.01 2.62
N THR A 354 -22.51 33.95 3.31
CA THR A 354 -23.86 33.36 3.14
C THR A 354 -24.73 33.49 4.38
N LYS A 355 -24.11 33.71 5.55
CA LYS A 355 -24.78 33.82 6.85
C LYS A 355 -24.05 34.84 7.73
N PRO A 356 -24.60 36.05 7.92
CA PRO A 356 -23.98 37.03 8.79
C PRO A 356 -24.05 36.60 10.26
N VAL A 357 -22.90 36.56 10.92
CA VAL A 357 -22.77 36.28 12.37
C VAL A 357 -22.88 37.54 13.21
N ASN A 358 -22.50 38.69 12.64
CA ASN A 358 -22.58 39.99 13.28
C ASN A 358 -23.99 40.55 13.10
N ARG A 359 -24.95 40.03 13.88
CA ARG A 359 -26.26 40.64 13.98
C ARG A 359 -26.15 41.86 14.91
N PRO A 360 -26.77 43.00 14.58
CA PRO A 360 -26.93 44.07 15.56
C PRO A 360 -27.52 43.48 16.83
N LEU A 361 -26.95 43.81 17.99
CA LEU A 361 -27.64 43.57 19.26
C LEU A 361 -29.03 44.17 19.08
N LYS A 362 -30.07 43.34 19.12
CA LYS A 362 -31.40 43.87 19.31
C LYS A 362 -31.35 44.57 20.66
N ASN A 363 -31.48 45.89 20.67
CA ASN A 363 -31.97 46.61 21.83
C ASN A 363 -33.45 46.23 21.99
N ASP A 364 -33.73 44.95 22.21
CA ASP A 364 -34.98 44.58 22.84
C ASP A 364 -34.88 45.24 24.23
N PRO A 365 -35.80 46.14 24.61
CA PRO A 365 -35.79 46.67 25.96
C PRO A 365 -35.85 45.46 26.88
N VAL A 366 -34.75 45.19 27.58
CA VAL A 366 -34.74 44.25 28.67
C VAL A 366 -35.70 44.86 29.68
N SER A 367 -36.94 44.36 29.72
CA SER A 367 -37.80 44.55 30.88
C SER A 367 -37.02 43.98 32.05
N PHE A 368 -36.50 44.85 32.90
CA PHE A 368 -36.06 44.47 34.23
C PHE A 368 -37.33 44.26 35.07
N ASP A 369 -38.15 43.28 34.71
CA ASP A 369 -39.00 42.68 35.72
C ASP A 369 -38.05 42.14 36.78
N HIS A 370 -38.18 42.69 37.99
CA HIS A 370 -37.31 42.49 39.12
C HIS A 370 -36.82 41.03 39.22
N LEU A 371 -35.61 40.77 38.74
CA LEU A 371 -34.87 39.58 39.10
C LEU A 371 -34.47 39.77 40.55
N GLU A 372 -35.21 39.13 41.46
CA GLU A 372 -34.73 38.92 42.82
C GLU A 372 -33.36 38.27 42.74
N MET A 373 -32.35 38.97 43.26
CA MET A 373 -31.02 38.42 43.36
C MET A 373 -31.04 37.17 44.24
N PRO A 374 -30.58 36.00 43.75
CA PRO A 374 -30.35 34.87 44.62
C PRO A 374 -29.26 35.27 45.60
N ARG A 375 -29.62 35.38 46.89
CA ARG A 375 -28.63 35.57 47.95
C ARG A 375 -27.72 34.34 47.98
N GLY A 376 -26.44 34.58 47.70
CA GLY A 376 -25.35 33.62 47.90
C GLY A 376 -24.97 32.81 46.66
N SER A 377 -23.93 33.25 45.94
CA SER A 377 -23.24 32.38 45.01
C SER A 377 -22.40 31.35 45.79
N VAL A 378 -22.94 30.15 46.00
CA VAL A 378 -22.11 29.01 46.39
C VAL A 378 -21.28 28.63 45.17
N ARG A 379 -19.95 28.74 45.28
CA ARG A 379 -19.01 28.30 44.25
C ARG A 379 -19.13 26.78 44.13
N ARG A 380 -19.87 26.31 43.13
CA ARG A 380 -20.14 24.88 42.95
C ARG A 380 -18.95 24.23 42.25
N THR A 381 -18.14 23.50 43.01
CA THR A 381 -17.09 22.64 42.45
C THR A 381 -17.77 21.46 41.76
N VAL A 382 -17.74 21.43 40.43
CA VAL A 382 -18.37 20.36 39.64
C VAL A 382 -17.55 19.08 39.82
N LYS A 383 -18.22 17.99 40.24
CA LYS A 383 -17.56 16.71 40.50
C LYS A 383 -17.41 15.91 39.20
N ARG A 384 -16.32 15.16 39.09
CA ARG A 384 -15.93 14.44 37.88
C ARG A 384 -16.97 13.38 37.48
N GLU A 385 -17.68 12.80 38.43
CA GLU A 385 -18.76 11.83 38.17
C GLU A 385 -19.98 12.50 37.48
N GLU A 386 -20.23 13.77 37.76
CA GLU A 386 -21.36 14.52 37.18
C GLU A 386 -21.10 14.79 35.69
N ILE A 387 -19.85 15.12 35.35
CA ILE A 387 -19.38 15.27 33.96
C ILE A 387 -19.45 13.92 33.22
N ALA A 388 -19.00 12.83 33.86
CA ALA A 388 -19.05 11.49 33.28
C ALA A 388 -20.50 11.08 32.95
N SER A 389 -21.46 11.34 33.84
CA SER A 389 -22.87 11.01 33.58
C SER A 389 -23.47 11.79 32.40
N ILE A 390 -23.04 13.05 32.19
CA ILE A 390 -23.48 13.87 31.05
C ILE A 390 -22.91 13.32 29.74
N VAL A 391 -21.65 12.89 29.75
CA VAL A 391 -21.00 12.26 28.60
C VAL A 391 -21.66 10.92 28.27
N ASP A 392 -21.95 10.07 29.26
CA ASP A 392 -22.62 8.79 29.06
C ASP A 392 -24.04 8.94 28.52
N LYS A 393 -24.78 9.93 29.02
CA LYS A 393 -26.12 10.26 28.53
C LYS A 393 -26.08 10.75 27.08
N PHE A 394 -25.04 11.49 26.71
CA PHE A 394 -24.81 11.94 25.34
C PHE A 394 -24.45 10.77 24.42
N LEU A 395 -23.57 9.86 24.85
CA LEU A 395 -23.16 8.69 24.06
C LEU A 395 -24.31 7.69 23.87
N SER A 396 -25.12 7.47 24.91
CA SER A 396 -26.30 6.61 24.87
C SER A 396 -27.36 7.13 23.89
N SER A 397 -27.49 8.46 23.78
CA SER A 397 -28.42 9.09 22.83
C SER A 397 -28.02 8.92 21.36
N ARG A 398 -26.73 8.65 21.06
CA ARG A 398 -26.23 8.42 19.70
C ARG A 398 -26.07 6.95 19.32
N ILE A 399 -25.88 6.06 20.31
CA ILE A 399 -25.64 4.63 20.07
C ILE A 399 -26.96 3.81 20.15
N GLY A 400 -28.04 4.38 20.70
CA GLY A 400 -29.30 3.68 20.94
C GLY A 400 -30.23 3.40 19.74
N ASN A 401 -29.75 3.39 18.50
CA ASN A 401 -30.60 3.15 17.32
C ASN A 401 -30.13 1.98 16.45
N THR A 402 -30.07 0.79 17.04
CA THR A 402 -30.21 -0.50 16.32
C THR A 402 -30.96 -1.49 17.21
N LYS A 403 -32.22 -1.79 16.87
CA LYS A 403 -32.97 -2.94 17.41
C LYS A 403 -32.65 -4.18 16.56
N PRO A 404 -32.42 -5.36 17.17
CA PRO A 404 -32.48 -6.64 16.48
C PRO A 404 -33.93 -7.15 16.41
N GLU A 405 -34.35 -7.63 15.23
CA GLU A 405 -35.60 -8.37 15.06
C GLU A 405 -35.49 -9.80 15.59
N SER A 406 -36.59 -10.27 16.17
CA SER A 406 -36.73 -11.56 16.84
C SER A 406 -37.30 -12.64 15.91
N THR A 407 -36.77 -13.87 16.02
CA THR A 407 -37.55 -15.09 15.77
C THR A 407 -37.39 -16.07 16.94
N THR A 408 -38.43 -16.04 17.77
CA THR A 408 -39.05 -17.12 18.58
C THR A 408 -38.35 -18.47 18.77
N ALA A 409 -38.13 -18.87 20.03
CA ALA A 409 -38.76 -20.04 20.65
C ALA A 409 -38.58 -20.01 22.19
N LYS A 410 -39.66 -20.29 22.94
CA LYS A 410 -39.73 -20.31 24.41
C LYS A 410 -39.38 -21.69 24.98
N SER A 411 -38.72 -21.66 26.16
CA SER A 411 -38.85 -22.54 27.36
C SER A 411 -38.60 -24.05 27.18
N VAL A 412 -37.98 -24.82 28.07
CA VAL A 412 -38.15 -24.96 29.53
C VAL A 412 -36.91 -25.69 30.09
N LEU A 413 -36.53 -25.43 31.34
CA LEU A 413 -35.55 -26.16 32.14
C LEU A 413 -36.02 -27.60 32.50
N ALA A 414 -35.17 -28.62 32.37
CA ALA A 414 -35.19 -29.84 33.21
C ALA A 414 -33.92 -30.70 33.01
N GLU A 415 -33.51 -31.37 34.10
CA GLU A 415 -32.27 -32.12 34.36
C GLU A 415 -32.11 -33.46 33.61
N ALA A 416 -30.85 -33.93 33.39
CA ALA A 416 -30.39 -35.31 33.67
C ALA A 416 -28.93 -35.61 33.18
N GLU A 417 -28.05 -35.97 34.13
CA GLU A 417 -26.99 -37.03 34.23
C GLU A 417 -26.05 -37.48 33.06
N PRO A 418 -24.86 -38.07 33.37
CA PRO A 418 -23.58 -37.85 32.66
C PRO A 418 -23.07 -39.03 31.78
N SER A 419 -22.04 -38.77 30.96
CA SER A 419 -21.19 -39.83 30.36
C SER A 419 -19.87 -39.29 29.75
N PRO A 420 -18.86 -40.12 29.42
CA PRO A 420 -17.66 -40.23 30.26
C PRO A 420 -16.36 -40.27 29.45
N VAL A 421 -15.51 -39.24 29.49
CA VAL A 421 -14.09 -39.41 29.10
C VAL A 421 -13.21 -38.55 30.00
N LYS A 422 -12.32 -39.24 30.74
CA LYS A 422 -11.39 -38.68 31.72
C LYS A 422 -10.25 -37.92 31.04
N THR A 423 -10.11 -36.63 31.33
CA THR A 423 -8.83 -35.92 31.13
C THR A 423 -7.89 -36.35 32.25
N ILE A 424 -6.83 -37.08 31.90
CA ILE A 424 -5.74 -37.42 32.82
C ILE A 424 -4.96 -36.14 33.10
N ILE A 425 -5.06 -35.64 34.33
CA ILE A 425 -4.16 -34.61 34.86
C ILE A 425 -2.94 -35.34 35.41
N HIS A 426 -1.79 -35.19 34.77
CA HIS A 426 -0.53 -35.50 35.44
C HIS A 426 -0.18 -34.33 36.36
N GLU A 427 -0.37 -34.53 37.66
CA GLU A 427 0.30 -33.73 38.69
C GLU A 427 1.80 -34.03 38.65
N LEU A 428 2.62 -33.06 38.29
CA LEU A 428 4.03 -33.04 38.66
C LEU A 428 4.21 -31.96 39.72
N ARG A 429 4.34 -32.40 40.97
CA ARG A 429 4.76 -31.58 42.11
C ARG A 429 6.18 -31.06 41.88
N PRO A 430 6.49 -29.85 42.35
CA PRO A 430 7.79 -29.22 42.15
C PRO A 430 8.85 -29.91 43.01
N GLN A 431 9.96 -30.32 42.39
CA GLN A 431 11.21 -30.54 43.11
C GLN A 431 11.89 -29.18 43.32
N SER A 432 12.21 -28.91 44.58
CA SER A 432 12.78 -27.67 45.08
C SER A 432 14.28 -27.54 44.79
N LEU A 433 14.66 -26.31 44.44
CA LEU A 433 15.95 -25.64 44.62
C LEU A 433 17.16 -26.16 43.81
N THR A 434 17.53 -25.37 42.81
CA THR A 434 18.77 -24.58 42.90
C THR A 434 18.55 -23.22 42.23
N GLU A 435 18.86 -22.16 42.97
CA GLU A 435 19.09 -20.82 42.44
C GLU A 435 20.22 -20.89 41.41
N ASN A 436 19.94 -20.47 40.18
CA ASN A 436 20.91 -19.82 39.29
C ASN A 436 20.14 -19.11 38.17
N GLY A 437 20.45 -17.82 37.98
CA GLY A 437 19.65 -16.85 37.24
C GLY A 437 19.34 -17.25 35.80
N SER A 438 18.09 -17.02 35.38
CA SER A 438 17.75 -17.06 33.97
C SER A 438 18.37 -15.87 33.26
N GLU A 439 19.36 -16.14 32.41
CA GLU A 439 19.86 -15.19 31.42
C GLU A 439 18.70 -14.72 30.55
N LYS A 440 18.33 -13.46 30.72
CA LYS A 440 17.32 -12.79 29.89
C LYS A 440 17.97 -12.50 28.53
N THR A 441 17.82 -13.45 27.61
CA THR A 441 18.47 -13.40 26.30
C THR A 441 17.77 -12.37 25.42
N PRO A 442 18.47 -11.36 24.89
CA PRO A 442 17.87 -10.41 23.96
C PRO A 442 17.44 -11.10 22.67
N VAL A 443 16.30 -10.65 22.12
CA VAL A 443 15.72 -11.23 20.90
C VAL A 443 16.22 -10.51 19.65
N ASP A 444 16.42 -11.23 18.56
CA ASP A 444 16.88 -10.66 17.29
C ASP A 444 15.78 -9.90 16.53
N PHE A 445 14.50 -10.19 16.80
CA PHE A 445 13.36 -9.59 16.09
C PHE A 445 12.13 -9.42 17.01
N VAL A 446 11.37 -8.33 16.81
CA VAL A 446 10.10 -8.09 17.50
C VAL A 446 9.03 -7.55 16.55
N SER A 447 7.88 -8.23 16.50
CA SER A 447 6.66 -7.81 15.78
C SER A 447 5.67 -7.08 16.68
N GLU A 448 4.66 -6.43 16.08
CA GLU A 448 3.60 -5.78 16.84
C GLU A 448 2.84 -6.77 17.74
N ASN A 449 2.64 -8.01 17.24
CA ASN A 449 1.98 -9.07 17.99
C ASN A 449 2.79 -9.49 19.22
N ASP A 450 4.12 -9.51 19.11
CA ASP A 450 5.00 -9.82 20.24
C ASP A 450 4.91 -8.75 21.32
N VAL A 451 4.83 -7.47 20.91
CA VAL A 451 4.60 -6.35 21.84
C VAL A 451 3.23 -6.46 22.51
N ARG A 452 2.17 -6.77 21.76
CA ARG A 452 0.82 -6.98 22.32
C ARG A 452 0.76 -8.15 23.28
N ALA A 453 1.39 -9.27 22.95
CA ALA A 453 1.45 -10.45 23.82
C ALA A 453 2.27 -10.17 25.10
N ALA A 454 3.36 -9.41 25.00
CA ALA A 454 4.12 -8.98 26.17
C ALA A 454 3.32 -8.02 27.06
N MET A 455 2.51 -7.13 26.47
CA MET A 455 1.59 -6.26 27.21
C MET A 455 0.52 -7.05 27.96
N GLU A 456 -0.07 -8.07 27.33
CA GLU A 456 -1.07 -8.94 27.97
C GLU A 456 -0.49 -9.73 29.14
N LYS A 457 0.80 -10.11 29.05
CA LYS A 457 1.51 -10.86 30.08
C LYS A 457 2.20 -9.99 31.14
N GLY A 458 2.27 -8.67 30.94
CA GLY A 458 3.02 -7.75 31.80
C GLY A 458 4.54 -7.96 31.75
N GLU A 459 5.06 -8.49 30.64
CA GLU A 459 6.48 -8.83 30.46
C GLU A 459 7.22 -7.75 29.65
N LYS A 460 8.54 -7.64 29.86
CA LYS A 460 9.42 -6.79 29.06
C LYS A 460 10.14 -7.62 28.01
N ILE A 461 10.32 -7.05 26.81
CA ILE A 461 11.07 -7.68 25.73
C ILE A 461 12.51 -7.16 25.75
N PHE A 462 13.49 -8.05 25.91
CA PHE A 462 14.90 -7.70 25.94
C PHE A 462 15.42 -7.55 24.51
N ILE A 463 15.98 -6.40 24.17
CA ILE A 463 16.43 -6.07 22.81
C ILE A 463 17.88 -5.57 22.84
N HIS A 464 18.67 -5.93 21.82
CA HIS A 464 20.02 -5.42 21.61
C HIS A 464 20.05 -4.43 20.44
N ALA A 465 21.19 -3.75 20.23
CA ALA A 465 21.33 -2.72 19.19
C ALA A 465 21.00 -3.18 17.75
N LYS A 466 21.13 -4.49 17.47
CA LYS A 466 20.80 -5.09 16.16
C LYS A 466 19.39 -5.69 16.09
N THR A 467 18.57 -5.56 17.13
CA THR A 467 17.25 -6.17 17.18
C THR A 467 16.34 -5.48 16.18
N ILE A 468 15.77 -6.25 15.28
CA ILE A 468 14.90 -5.74 14.22
C ILE A 468 13.49 -5.60 14.78
N LEU A 469 13.09 -4.36 15.04
CA LEU A 469 11.72 -4.02 15.41
C LEU A 469 10.92 -3.70 14.14
N THR A 470 9.77 -4.35 13.94
CA THR A 470 8.80 -3.86 12.96
C THR A 470 8.40 -2.41 13.31
N PRO A 471 8.02 -1.56 12.33
CA PRO A 471 7.65 -0.17 12.62
C PRO A 471 6.58 -0.05 13.72
N SER A 472 5.50 -0.84 13.61
CA SER A 472 4.46 -0.88 14.62
C SER A 472 4.93 -1.41 15.98
N ALA A 473 5.84 -2.40 16.02
CA ALA A 473 6.42 -2.86 17.28
C ALA A 473 7.27 -1.78 17.95
N ARG A 474 8.05 -1.03 17.17
CA ARG A 474 8.86 0.08 17.67
C ARG A 474 7.95 1.15 18.27
N ASP A 475 6.97 1.62 17.50
CA ASP A 475 6.09 2.70 17.93
C ASP A 475 5.28 2.30 19.16
N LEU A 476 4.63 1.13 19.12
CA LEU A 476 3.82 0.63 20.23
C LEU A 476 4.67 0.28 21.46
N GLY A 477 5.82 -0.35 21.26
CA GLY A 477 6.69 -0.80 22.34
C GLY A 477 7.49 0.33 22.98
N GLU A 478 7.81 1.42 22.26
CA GLU A 478 8.39 2.63 22.84
C GLU A 478 7.33 3.44 23.58
N GLU A 479 6.12 3.60 23.03
CA GLU A 479 5.01 4.30 23.69
C GLU A 479 4.60 3.64 25.01
N LYS A 480 4.60 2.30 25.05
CA LYS A 480 4.21 1.50 26.23
C LYS A 480 5.41 1.06 27.08
N GLU A 481 6.60 1.56 26.78
CA GLU A 481 7.86 1.23 27.46
C GLU A 481 8.14 -0.29 27.55
N ILE A 482 7.72 -1.11 26.60
CA ILE A 482 7.80 -2.58 26.69
C ILE A 482 9.24 -3.11 26.51
N PHE A 483 10.14 -2.33 25.89
CA PHE A 483 11.51 -2.75 25.62
C PHE A 483 12.47 -2.54 26.79
N ALA A 484 13.28 -3.56 27.10
CA ALA A 484 14.45 -3.46 27.97
C ALA A 484 15.72 -3.60 27.11
N ARG A 485 16.54 -2.56 27.04
CA ARG A 485 17.76 -2.57 26.22
C ARG A 485 18.92 -3.18 27.03
N THR A 486 19.61 -4.16 26.45
CA THR A 486 20.80 -4.81 27.03
C THR A 486 22.07 -4.53 26.24
#